data_AF-B3DW51-F1
#
_entry.id   AF-B3DW51-F1
#
_cell.length_a   1.000
_cell.length_b   1.000
_cell.length_c   1.000
_cell.angle_alpha   90.00
_cell.angle_beta   90.00
_cell.angle_gamma   90.00
#
_symmetry.space_group_name_H-M   'P 1'
#
loop_
_entity.id
_entity.type
_entity.pdbx_description
1 polymer ?
#
loop_
_entity_poly.entity_id
_entity_poly.type
_entity_poly.pdbx_seq_one_letter_code
_entity_poly.pdbx_strand_id
1 'polypeptide(L)'
;MFEIAVNVYERTFAIAKGLDYFTPQYQTYWMSILYTELILEPTTLIALCSWLWVTRDRAMENLAPAEELRRYWNLGLFVVVYTVLLYWGASYYTEQDGTWHQTVIRDTDFTPSHIIEFYQSYPIYIIAGVGSMVYAMTRLPAYARAFSVPYAVLVGSPLMIFPNVGLNEFGHTRWFMEELFVAPLHWGFVMFGWGALAILGTWLQACPRVLELIKQVYYGKPATAPAVVLNEPEKVTKMELCEI
;
A
#
# COMPACT_ATOMS: atom_id res chain seq x y z
N MET A 1 -10.75 -0.45 13.03
CA MET A 1 -10.83 0.12 14.39
C MET A 1 -10.07 1.43 14.49
N PHE A 2 -8.76 1.45 14.17
CA PHE A 2 -7.97 2.68 14.18
C PHE A 2 -8.59 3.80 13.32
N GLU A 3 -8.88 3.53 12.05
CA GLU A 3 -9.48 4.53 11.14
C GLU A 3 -10.83 5.07 11.62
N ILE A 4 -11.64 4.22 12.27
CA ILE A 4 -12.91 4.65 12.84
C ILE A 4 -12.66 5.59 14.04
N ALA A 5 -11.66 5.31 14.86
CA ALA A 5 -11.30 6.18 15.98
C ALA A 5 -10.76 7.54 15.49
N VAL A 6 -9.95 7.54 14.42
CA VAL A 6 -9.49 8.76 13.74
C VAL A 6 -10.68 9.56 13.23
N ASN A 7 -11.61 8.93 12.52
CA ASN A 7 -12.80 9.62 12.02
C ASN A 7 -13.65 10.23 13.15
N VAL A 8 -13.81 9.51 14.27
CA VAL A 8 -14.50 10.05 15.46
C VAL A 8 -13.73 11.23 16.06
N TYR A 9 -12.40 11.14 16.11
CA TYR A 9 -11.54 12.23 16.57
C TYR A 9 -11.71 13.48 15.72
N GLU A 10 -11.66 13.35 14.39
CA GLU A 10 -11.86 14.47 13.46
C GLU A 10 -13.23 15.12 13.62
N ARG A 11 -14.30 14.31 13.67
CA ARG A 11 -15.66 14.81 13.89
C ARG A 11 -15.80 15.60 15.20
N THR A 12 -15.01 15.25 16.21
CA THR A 12 -15.07 15.87 17.53
C THR A 12 -14.22 17.15 17.60
N PHE A 13 -13.07 17.20 16.94
CA PHE A 13 -12.07 18.25 17.16
C PHE A 13 -11.76 19.11 15.92
N ALA A 14 -12.13 18.73 14.70
CA ALA A 14 -11.75 19.47 13.49
C ALA A 14 -12.37 20.86 13.47
N ILE A 15 -13.69 20.97 13.68
CA ILE A 15 -14.36 22.28 13.74
C ILE A 15 -14.05 23.02 15.06
N ALA A 16 -13.91 22.30 16.17
CA ALA A 16 -13.75 22.93 17.48
C ALA A 16 -12.33 23.41 17.77
N LYS A 17 -11.31 22.77 17.18
CA LYS A 17 -9.88 22.95 17.52
C LYS A 17 -8.95 22.92 16.30
N GLY A 18 -9.49 22.77 15.10
CA GLY A 18 -8.73 22.61 13.85
C GLY A 18 -8.98 23.69 12.79
N LEU A 19 -9.61 24.81 13.16
CA LEU A 19 -9.90 25.91 12.23
C LEU A 19 -8.80 26.99 12.18
N ASP A 20 -8.13 27.26 13.30
CA ASP A 20 -7.11 28.31 13.42
C ASP A 20 -5.77 27.70 13.84
N TYR A 21 -4.83 27.67 12.89
CA TYR A 21 -3.50 27.08 13.04
C TYR A 21 -2.65 27.77 14.12
N PHE A 22 -2.87 29.06 14.36
CA PHE A 22 -2.06 29.88 15.27
C PHE A 22 -2.43 29.68 16.74
N THR A 23 -3.48 28.89 17.02
CA THR A 23 -3.92 28.63 18.39
C THR A 23 -3.08 27.55 19.09
N PRO A 24 -2.85 27.67 20.41
CA PRO A 24 -2.20 26.61 21.19
C PRO A 24 -2.96 25.27 21.16
N GLN A 25 -4.28 25.32 20.98
CA GLN A 25 -5.13 24.13 20.84
C GLN A 25 -4.78 23.37 19.56
N TYR A 26 -4.57 24.08 18.44
CA TYR A 26 -4.17 23.43 17.20
C TYR A 26 -2.87 22.63 17.36
N GLN A 27 -1.89 23.23 18.04
CA GLN A 27 -0.60 22.59 18.31
C GLN A 27 -0.77 21.30 19.14
N THR A 28 -1.70 21.32 20.09
CA THR A 28 -1.94 20.18 21.00
C THR A 28 -2.75 19.06 20.35
N TYR A 29 -3.72 19.37 19.49
CA TYR A 29 -4.66 18.39 18.94
C TYR A 29 -4.32 17.91 17.53
N TRP A 30 -3.58 18.70 16.76
CA TRP A 30 -3.29 18.39 15.35
C TRP A 30 -1.79 18.23 15.12
N MET A 31 -0.99 19.21 15.52
CA MET A 31 0.47 19.12 15.31
C MET A 31 1.12 18.02 16.13
N SER A 32 0.57 17.68 17.30
CA SER A 32 1.03 16.54 18.09
C SER A 32 0.84 15.21 17.35
N ILE A 33 -0.25 15.05 16.58
CA ILE A 33 -0.49 13.88 15.73
C ILE A 33 0.58 13.83 14.64
N LEU A 34 0.75 14.93 13.90
CA LEU A 34 1.76 15.05 12.85
C LEU A 34 3.18 14.70 13.34
N TYR A 35 3.60 15.26 14.47
CA TYR A 35 4.93 14.96 14.99
C TYR A 35 5.06 13.52 15.48
N THR A 36 3.97 12.91 15.95
CA THR A 36 3.97 11.52 16.40
C THR A 36 4.07 10.56 15.22
N GLU A 37 3.26 10.75 14.17
CA GLU A 37 3.25 9.88 12.98
C GLU A 37 4.57 9.97 12.19
N LEU A 38 5.16 11.17 12.06
CA LEU A 38 6.46 11.37 11.42
C LEU A 38 7.61 10.59 12.08
N ILE A 39 7.45 10.17 13.34
CA ILE A 39 8.40 9.29 14.04
C ILE A 39 7.93 7.83 13.99
N LEU A 40 6.64 7.58 14.28
CA LEU A 40 6.09 6.25 14.44
C LEU A 40 6.09 5.45 13.12
N GLU A 41 5.79 6.11 12.01
CA GLU A 41 5.69 5.46 10.71
C GLU A 41 7.02 4.98 10.14
N PRO A 42 8.08 5.81 10.03
CA PRO A 42 9.37 5.33 9.55
C PRO A 42 9.98 4.30 10.50
N THR A 43 9.79 4.44 11.82
CA THR A 43 10.26 3.45 12.78
C THR A 43 9.52 2.12 12.62
N THR A 44 8.21 2.15 12.40
CA THR A 44 7.41 0.94 12.11
C THR A 44 7.84 0.28 10.81
N LEU A 45 8.07 1.05 9.75
CA LEU A 45 8.56 0.53 8.46
C LEU A 45 9.90 -0.19 8.62
N ILE A 46 10.87 0.48 9.26
CA ILE A 46 12.20 -0.09 9.49
C ILE A 46 12.09 -1.35 10.34
N ALA A 47 11.31 -1.32 11.42
CA ALA A 47 11.12 -2.47 12.31
C ALA A 47 10.48 -3.65 11.58
N LEU A 48 9.41 -3.42 10.81
CA LEU A 48 8.70 -4.44 10.05
C LEU A 48 9.61 -5.08 8.98
N CYS A 49 10.24 -4.27 8.14
CA CYS A 49 11.14 -4.75 7.09
C CYS A 49 12.34 -5.48 7.67
N SER A 50 12.95 -4.95 8.74
CA SER A 50 14.08 -5.59 9.41
C SER A 50 13.67 -6.93 10.02
N TRP A 51 12.52 -6.99 10.70
CA TRP A 51 12.00 -8.22 11.27
C TRP A 51 11.73 -9.26 10.17
N LEU A 52 11.03 -8.89 9.10
CA LEU A 52 10.76 -9.77 7.97
C LEU A 52 12.07 -10.26 7.32
N TRP A 53 13.07 -9.40 7.16
CA TRP A 53 14.34 -9.77 6.55
C TRP A 53 15.18 -10.71 7.45
N VAL A 54 15.26 -10.42 8.74
CA VAL A 54 16.02 -11.24 9.70
C VAL A 54 15.39 -12.63 9.86
N THR A 55 14.07 -12.71 9.85
CA THR A 55 13.30 -13.96 9.97
C THR A 55 13.06 -14.66 8.62
N ARG A 56 13.74 -14.25 7.55
CA ARG A 56 13.57 -14.83 6.22
C ARG A 56 13.92 -16.31 6.19
N ASP A 57 13.21 -17.05 5.36
CA ASP A 57 13.54 -18.45 5.10
C ASP A 57 14.81 -18.52 4.23
N ARG A 58 15.80 -19.31 4.67
CA ARG A 58 17.08 -19.49 3.96
C ARG A 58 17.11 -20.77 3.12
N ALA A 59 16.17 -21.68 3.33
CA ALA A 59 16.09 -22.98 2.68
C ALA A 59 14.81 -23.12 1.84
N MET A 60 14.48 -22.07 1.07
CA MET A 60 13.22 -21.99 0.31
C MET A 60 13.07 -23.08 -0.76
N GLU A 61 14.16 -23.71 -1.18
CA GLU A 61 14.12 -24.80 -2.17
C GLU A 61 13.58 -26.11 -1.59
N ASN A 62 13.58 -26.24 -0.26
CA ASN A 62 13.14 -27.44 0.47
C ASN A 62 11.78 -27.25 1.16
N LEU A 63 10.98 -26.29 0.70
CA LEU A 63 9.66 -25.99 1.25
C LEU A 63 8.66 -27.12 0.94
N ALA A 64 7.98 -27.61 1.98
CA ALA A 64 6.86 -28.51 1.79
C ALA A 64 5.73 -27.79 1.04
N PRO A 65 5.07 -28.41 0.05
CA PRO A 65 4.02 -27.77 -0.74
C PRO A 65 2.86 -27.20 0.09
N ALA A 66 2.47 -27.89 1.16
CA ALA A 66 1.43 -27.41 2.08
C ALA A 66 1.84 -26.13 2.82
N GLU A 67 3.11 -26.02 3.20
CA GLU A 67 3.65 -24.82 3.86
C GLU A 67 3.78 -23.66 2.86
N GLU A 68 4.19 -23.93 1.63
CA GLU A 68 4.20 -22.92 0.57
C GLU A 68 2.78 -22.39 0.29
N LEU A 69 1.77 -23.27 0.21
CA LEU A 69 0.37 -22.88 0.02
C LEU A 69 -0.13 -22.01 1.19
N ARG A 70 0.21 -22.38 2.42
CA ARG A 70 -0.12 -21.57 3.62
C ARG A 70 0.50 -20.18 3.55
N ARG A 71 1.74 -20.05 3.07
CA ARG A 71 2.41 -18.76 2.89
C ARG A 71 1.75 -17.92 1.80
N TYR A 72 1.27 -18.53 0.71
CA TYR A 72 0.44 -17.83 -0.27
C TYR A 72 -0.89 -17.34 0.31
N TRP A 73 -1.54 -18.11 1.20
CA TRP A 73 -2.73 -17.62 1.90
C TRP A 73 -2.44 -16.43 2.81
N ASN A 74 -1.31 -16.46 3.53
CA ASN A 74 -0.88 -15.30 4.31
C ASN A 74 -0.61 -14.09 3.41
N LEU A 75 -0.01 -14.28 2.23
CA LEU A 75 0.14 -13.21 1.24
C LEU A 75 -1.24 -12.65 0.82
N GLY A 76 -2.22 -13.52 0.59
CA GLY A 76 -3.60 -13.11 0.33
C GLY A 76 -4.20 -12.25 1.45
N LEU A 77 -3.94 -12.60 2.72
CA LEU A 77 -4.35 -11.78 3.86
C LEU A 77 -3.67 -10.40 3.86
N PHE A 78 -2.37 -10.34 3.55
CA PHE A 78 -1.67 -9.06 3.38
C PHE A 78 -2.34 -8.19 2.30
N VAL A 79 -2.71 -8.79 1.17
CA VAL A 79 -3.38 -8.08 0.07
C VAL A 79 -4.74 -7.55 0.51
N VAL A 80 -5.54 -8.35 1.23
CA VAL A 80 -6.84 -7.89 1.76
C VAL A 80 -6.66 -6.70 2.70
N VAL A 81 -5.71 -6.79 3.63
CA VAL A 81 -5.40 -5.67 4.55
C VAL A 81 -4.95 -4.44 3.76
N TYR A 82 -4.06 -4.62 2.78
CA TYR A 82 -3.59 -3.54 1.92
C TYR A 82 -4.74 -2.86 1.16
N THR A 83 -5.68 -3.63 0.58
CA THR A 83 -6.84 -3.07 -0.12
C THR A 83 -7.75 -2.26 0.81
N VAL A 84 -7.97 -2.73 2.03
CA VAL A 84 -8.77 -1.98 3.03
C VAL A 84 -8.09 -0.67 3.40
N LEU A 85 -6.77 -0.68 3.63
CA LEU A 85 -6.01 0.53 3.95
C LEU A 85 -5.94 1.50 2.76
N LEU A 86 -5.81 0.98 1.53
CA LEU A 86 -5.86 1.78 0.32
C LEU A 86 -7.23 2.44 0.15
N TYR A 87 -8.33 1.77 0.48
CA TYR A 87 -9.65 2.39 0.49
C TYR A 87 -9.73 3.57 1.46
N TRP A 88 -9.22 3.40 2.69
CA TRP A 88 -9.22 4.50 3.66
C TRP A 88 -8.40 5.68 3.19
N GLY A 89 -7.16 5.45 2.76
CA GLY A 89 -6.30 6.53 2.28
C GLY A 89 -6.80 7.14 0.98
N ALA A 90 -6.75 6.38 -0.10
CA ALA A 90 -6.92 6.90 -1.46
C ALA A 90 -8.37 7.11 -1.91
N SER A 91 -9.36 6.80 -1.06
CA SER A 91 -10.76 7.10 -1.34
C SER A 91 -11.37 7.89 -0.20
N TYR A 92 -11.46 7.32 1.01
CA TYR A 92 -12.20 7.96 2.10
C TYR A 92 -11.62 9.30 2.52
N TYR A 93 -10.35 9.34 2.94
CA TYR A 93 -9.72 10.59 3.41
C TYR A 93 -9.40 11.55 2.26
N THR A 94 -9.02 11.04 1.09
CA THR A 94 -8.82 11.88 -0.09
C THR A 94 -10.09 12.61 -0.54
N GLU A 95 -11.24 11.96 -0.58
CA GLU A 95 -12.49 12.66 -0.91
C GLU A 95 -13.00 13.53 0.26
N GLN A 96 -12.68 13.17 1.50
CA GLN A 96 -12.97 13.99 2.68
C GLN A 96 -12.24 15.34 2.60
N ASP A 97 -10.97 15.36 2.20
CA ASP A 97 -10.20 16.60 2.04
C ASP A 97 -10.82 17.54 1.00
N GLY A 98 -11.36 16.99 -0.09
CA GLY A 98 -12.12 17.76 -1.07
C GLY A 98 -13.30 18.53 -0.45
N THR A 99 -13.97 17.96 0.56
CA THR A 99 -15.04 18.67 1.31
C THR A 99 -14.45 19.67 2.30
N TRP A 100 -13.31 19.37 2.92
CA TRP A 100 -12.63 20.29 3.84
C TRP A 100 -12.18 21.58 3.12
N HIS A 101 -11.69 21.46 1.89
CA HIS A 101 -11.37 22.59 1.01
C HIS A 101 -12.56 23.50 0.70
N GLN A 102 -13.80 23.01 0.80
CA GLN A 102 -15.02 23.83 0.68
C GLN A 102 -15.47 24.45 2.01
N THR A 103 -14.82 24.09 3.11
CA THR A 103 -15.23 24.47 4.48
C THR A 103 -14.36 25.57 5.06
N VAL A 104 -13.06 25.63 4.70
CA VAL A 104 -12.11 26.57 5.30
C VAL A 104 -11.29 27.32 4.25
N ILE A 105 -10.87 28.54 4.61
CA ILE A 105 -9.74 29.21 3.98
C ILE A 105 -8.51 28.81 4.79
N ARG A 106 -7.51 28.24 4.12
CA ARG A 106 -6.40 27.55 4.78
C ARG A 106 -5.38 28.54 5.37
N ASP A 107 -5.11 28.42 6.67
CA ASP A 107 -4.01 29.13 7.35
C ASP A 107 -2.64 28.51 7.06
N THR A 108 -2.63 27.22 6.72
CA THR A 108 -1.43 26.39 6.50
C THR A 108 -1.75 25.21 5.58
N ASP A 109 -0.71 24.51 5.16
CA ASP A 109 -0.81 23.23 4.48
C ASP A 109 -0.99 22.06 5.45
N PHE A 110 -0.77 22.25 6.75
CA PHE A 110 -1.03 21.21 7.76
C PHE A 110 -2.45 21.30 8.30
N THR A 111 -3.47 21.22 7.43
CA THR A 111 -4.88 21.17 7.87
C THR A 111 -5.19 19.86 8.60
N PRO A 112 -6.30 19.78 9.36
CA PRO A 112 -6.72 18.52 9.97
C PRO A 112 -6.84 17.38 8.94
N SER A 113 -7.46 17.65 7.79
CA SER A 113 -7.62 16.68 6.70
C SER A 113 -6.28 16.27 6.09
N HIS A 114 -5.36 17.21 5.83
CA HIS A 114 -4.06 16.90 5.26
C HIS A 114 -3.19 16.06 6.19
N ILE A 115 -3.22 16.33 7.51
CA ILE A 115 -2.50 15.52 8.51
C ILE A 115 -2.96 14.06 8.40
N ILE A 116 -4.26 13.81 8.45
CA ILE A 116 -4.80 12.45 8.38
C ILE A 116 -4.64 11.81 7.00
N GLU A 117 -4.85 12.55 5.92
CA GLU A 117 -4.74 12.03 4.57
C GLU A 117 -3.27 11.70 4.23
N PHE A 118 -2.43 12.74 4.10
CA PHE A 118 -1.11 12.63 3.51
C PHE A 118 -0.04 12.10 4.45
N TYR A 119 -0.18 12.40 5.75
CA TYR A 119 0.86 12.09 6.73
C TYR A 119 0.48 10.94 7.67
N GLN A 120 -0.75 10.41 7.58
CA GLN A 120 -1.18 9.23 8.33
C GLN A 120 -1.64 8.09 7.41
N SER A 121 -2.74 8.29 6.69
CA SER A 121 -3.41 7.21 5.95
C SER A 121 -2.54 6.71 4.78
N TYR A 122 -1.87 7.62 4.08
CA TYR A 122 -0.99 7.31 2.96
C TYR A 122 0.24 6.50 3.40
N PRO A 123 1.03 6.97 4.38
CA PRO A 123 2.12 6.17 4.93
C PRO A 123 1.68 4.81 5.47
N ILE A 124 0.55 4.71 6.16
CA ILE A 124 0.05 3.43 6.70
C ILE A 124 -0.15 2.40 5.60
N TYR A 125 -0.85 2.73 4.50
CA TYR A 125 -1.04 1.76 3.43
C TYR A 125 0.26 1.48 2.67
N ILE A 126 1.16 2.46 2.52
CA ILE A 126 2.50 2.26 1.92
C ILE A 126 3.30 1.25 2.74
N ILE A 127 3.32 1.38 4.06
CA ILE A 127 4.01 0.46 4.97
C ILE A 127 3.45 -0.95 4.84
N ALA A 128 2.12 -1.10 4.78
CA ALA A 128 1.48 -2.39 4.56
C ALA A 128 1.85 -2.99 3.18
N GLY A 129 1.90 -2.16 2.14
CA GLY A 129 2.32 -2.55 0.80
C GLY A 129 3.77 -3.06 0.77
N VAL A 130 4.71 -2.27 1.28
CA VAL A 130 6.13 -2.64 1.39
C VAL A 130 6.29 -3.90 2.24
N GLY A 131 5.61 -3.98 3.39
CA GLY A 131 5.59 -5.17 4.24
C GLY A 131 5.13 -6.42 3.48
N SER A 132 4.08 -6.32 2.66
CA SER A 132 3.59 -7.44 1.85
C SER A 132 4.61 -7.90 0.78
N MET A 133 5.30 -6.95 0.13
CA MET A 133 6.31 -7.24 -0.87
C MET A 133 7.54 -7.90 -0.23
N VAL A 134 8.02 -7.34 0.89
CA VAL A 134 9.14 -7.93 1.64
C VAL A 134 8.76 -9.31 2.15
N TYR A 135 7.53 -9.52 2.64
CA TYR A 135 7.02 -10.85 3.00
C TYR A 135 7.12 -11.83 1.82
N ALA A 136 6.62 -11.46 0.65
CA ALA A 136 6.70 -12.29 -0.55
C ALA A 136 8.15 -12.68 -0.87
N MET A 137 9.06 -11.70 -0.93
CA MET A 137 10.48 -11.89 -1.24
C MET A 137 11.23 -12.77 -0.23
N THR A 138 10.74 -12.87 1.00
CA THR A 138 11.43 -13.57 2.11
C THR A 138 10.77 -14.88 2.51
N ARG A 139 9.62 -15.24 1.94
CA ARG A 139 8.85 -16.46 2.28
C ARG A 139 8.47 -17.31 1.09
N LEU A 140 8.40 -16.75 -0.12
CA LEU A 140 7.90 -17.43 -1.30
C LEU A 140 9.02 -17.65 -2.31
N PRO A 141 9.26 -18.89 -2.77
CA PRO A 141 10.36 -19.20 -3.69
C PRO A 141 10.32 -18.39 -4.99
N ALA A 142 9.13 -18.17 -5.53
CA ALA A 142 8.89 -17.40 -6.76
C ALA A 142 9.44 -15.96 -6.66
N TYR A 143 9.13 -15.27 -5.57
CA TYR A 143 9.48 -13.86 -5.35
C TYR A 143 10.89 -13.68 -4.75
N ALA A 144 11.46 -14.73 -4.16
CA ALA A 144 12.84 -14.71 -3.67
C ALA A 144 13.86 -14.85 -4.81
N ARG A 145 13.52 -15.59 -5.87
CA ARG A 145 14.41 -15.81 -7.03
C ARG A 145 14.39 -14.67 -8.03
N ALA A 146 13.24 -14.04 -8.23
CA ALA A 146 13.07 -12.97 -9.20
C ALA A 146 12.28 -11.80 -8.61
N PHE A 147 12.70 -10.59 -8.95
CA PHE A 147 12.01 -9.38 -8.54
C PHE A 147 10.72 -9.19 -9.35
N SER A 148 9.59 -9.08 -8.66
CA SER A 148 8.31 -8.85 -9.33
C SER A 148 8.14 -7.37 -9.70
N VAL A 149 8.26 -7.07 -10.99
CA VAL A 149 7.94 -5.74 -11.54
C VAL A 149 6.52 -5.27 -11.21
N PRO A 150 5.44 -6.06 -11.43
CA PRO A 150 4.09 -5.58 -11.10
C PRO A 150 3.91 -5.35 -9.59
N TYR A 151 4.54 -6.15 -8.73
CA TYR A 151 4.44 -5.93 -7.29
C TYR A 151 5.22 -4.67 -6.86
N ALA A 152 6.37 -4.42 -7.47
CA ALA A 152 7.14 -3.19 -7.24
C ALA A 152 6.40 -1.94 -7.72
N VAL A 153 5.72 -2.01 -8.86
CA VAL A 153 4.87 -0.92 -9.35
C VAL A 153 3.69 -0.70 -8.42
N LEU A 154 3.02 -1.77 -7.96
CA LEU A 154 1.88 -1.68 -7.03
C LEU A 154 2.23 -0.96 -5.73
N VAL A 155 3.40 -1.26 -5.16
CA VAL A 155 3.84 -0.73 -3.87
C VAL A 155 4.62 0.58 -4.01
N GLY A 156 5.25 0.80 -5.16
CA GLY A 156 6.03 2.00 -5.45
C GLY A 156 5.23 3.14 -6.06
N SER A 157 4.11 2.87 -6.74
CA SER A 157 3.27 3.91 -7.34
C SER A 157 2.71 4.94 -6.35
N PRO A 158 2.44 4.61 -5.07
CA PRO A 158 2.10 5.63 -4.08
C PRO A 158 3.15 6.74 -3.94
N LEU A 159 4.43 6.47 -4.21
CA LEU A 159 5.47 7.51 -4.16
C LEU A 159 5.24 8.62 -5.21
N MET A 160 4.51 8.31 -6.29
CA MET A 160 4.13 9.27 -7.33
C MET A 160 3.08 10.28 -6.84
N ILE A 161 2.57 10.12 -5.62
CA ILE A 161 1.71 11.09 -4.96
C ILE A 161 2.51 12.23 -4.31
N PHE A 162 3.77 12.01 -3.93
CA PHE A 162 4.57 13.04 -3.25
C PHE A 162 4.85 14.28 -4.11
N PRO A 163 5.13 14.17 -5.43
CA PRO A 163 5.13 15.32 -6.30
C PRO A 163 3.83 16.09 -6.23
N ASN A 164 2.69 15.41 -6.09
CA ASN A 164 1.39 16.06 -6.01
C ASN A 164 1.17 16.74 -4.69
N VAL A 165 1.49 16.12 -3.56
CA VAL A 165 1.39 16.76 -2.24
C VAL A 165 2.31 17.98 -2.19
N GLY A 166 3.59 17.83 -2.55
CA GLY A 166 4.55 18.92 -2.52
C GLY A 166 4.23 20.04 -3.52
N LEU A 167 3.81 19.71 -4.75
CA LEU A 167 3.38 20.75 -5.70
C LEU A 167 2.05 21.37 -5.26
N ASN A 168 1.10 20.62 -4.69
CA ASN A 168 -0.16 21.15 -4.15
C ASN A 168 0.14 22.30 -3.16
N GLU A 169 1.10 22.08 -2.27
CA GLU A 169 1.63 23.07 -1.32
C GLU A 169 2.31 24.27 -2.03
N PHE A 170 3.12 24.02 -3.08
CA PHE A 170 3.80 25.08 -3.83
C PHE A 170 2.91 25.93 -4.75
N GLY A 171 1.86 25.37 -5.33
CA GLY A 171 0.99 26.10 -6.25
C GLY A 171 -0.16 26.83 -5.57
N HIS A 172 -0.56 26.43 -4.36
CA HIS A 172 -1.44 27.27 -3.54
C HIS A 172 -0.73 28.51 -2.96
N THR A 173 0.61 28.45 -2.82
CA THR A 173 1.43 29.58 -2.32
C THR A 173 1.98 30.50 -3.42
N ARG A 174 1.91 30.12 -4.71
CA ARG A 174 2.41 30.92 -5.84
C ARG A 174 1.38 31.08 -6.95
N TRP A 175 1.14 32.34 -7.33
CA TRP A 175 0.15 32.81 -8.31
C TRP A 175 0.47 32.39 -9.76
N PHE A 176 0.35 31.10 -10.09
CA PHE A 176 0.34 30.64 -11.49
C PHE A 176 -0.87 29.72 -11.72
N MET A 177 -1.84 30.27 -12.45
CA MET A 177 -3.16 29.70 -12.78
C MET A 177 -3.06 28.38 -13.55
N GLU A 178 -3.90 27.42 -13.14
CA GLU A 178 -4.42 26.21 -13.78
C GLU A 178 -3.61 25.48 -14.89
N GLU A 179 -3.11 26.12 -15.94
CA GLU A 179 -2.56 25.45 -17.13
C GLU A 179 -1.19 24.78 -16.91
N LEU A 180 -0.37 25.32 -15.99
CA LEU A 180 0.93 24.74 -15.63
C LEU A 180 0.88 23.93 -14.32
N PHE A 181 -0.19 24.12 -13.54
CA PHE A 181 -0.30 23.59 -12.18
C PHE A 181 -1.29 22.43 -12.10
N VAL A 182 -2.53 22.60 -12.55
CA VAL A 182 -3.58 21.57 -12.48
C VAL A 182 -3.21 20.40 -13.38
N ALA A 183 -2.80 20.63 -14.63
CA ALA A 183 -2.55 19.54 -15.57
C ALA A 183 -1.41 18.61 -15.13
N PRO A 184 -0.19 19.06 -14.78
CA PRO A 184 0.89 18.17 -14.34
C PRO A 184 0.66 17.53 -12.97
N LEU A 185 0.00 18.24 -12.04
CA LEU A 185 -0.31 17.72 -10.70
C LEU A 185 -1.28 16.53 -10.78
N HIS A 186 -2.32 16.61 -11.62
CA HIS A 186 -3.29 15.51 -11.70
C HIS A 186 -2.68 14.23 -12.28
N TRP A 187 -1.62 14.33 -13.10
CA TRP A 187 -0.94 13.15 -13.64
C TRP A 187 -0.29 12.28 -12.57
N GLY A 188 0.14 12.81 -11.42
CA GLY A 188 0.63 11.96 -10.32
C GLY A 188 -0.46 11.05 -9.74
N PHE A 189 -1.70 11.56 -9.61
CA PHE A 189 -2.87 10.77 -9.16
C PHE A 189 -3.23 9.71 -10.21
N VAL A 190 -3.15 10.05 -11.49
CA VAL A 190 -3.37 9.11 -12.59
C VAL A 190 -2.31 8.00 -12.59
N MET A 191 -1.03 8.35 -12.46
CA MET A 191 0.06 7.37 -12.41
C MET A 191 -0.03 6.48 -11.16
N PHE A 192 -0.43 7.06 -10.02
CA PHE A 192 -0.77 6.31 -8.82
C PHE A 192 -1.89 5.30 -9.08
N GLY A 193 -3.01 5.75 -9.66
CA GLY A 193 -4.17 4.91 -10.01
C GLY A 193 -3.82 3.81 -11.00
N TRP A 194 -3.02 4.10 -12.03
CA TRP A 194 -2.53 3.09 -12.98
C TRP A 194 -1.58 2.10 -12.33
N GLY A 195 -0.74 2.56 -11.40
CA GLY A 195 0.10 1.68 -10.62
C GLY A 195 -0.69 0.73 -9.72
N ALA A 196 -1.85 1.17 -9.18
CA ALA A 196 -2.72 0.30 -8.41
C ALA A 196 -3.26 -0.90 -9.24
N LEU A 197 -3.45 -0.72 -10.56
CA LEU A 197 -3.85 -1.82 -11.46
C LEU A 197 -2.78 -2.90 -11.60
N ALA A 198 -1.53 -2.64 -11.21
CA ALA A 198 -0.47 -3.65 -11.17
C ALA A 198 -0.76 -4.79 -10.18
N ILE A 199 -1.78 -4.64 -9.32
CA ILE A 199 -2.36 -5.75 -8.56
C ILE A 199 -2.74 -6.92 -9.48
N LEU A 200 -3.32 -6.66 -10.66
CA LEU A 200 -3.68 -7.70 -11.62
C LEU A 200 -2.47 -8.51 -12.06
N GLY A 201 -1.35 -7.84 -12.36
CA GLY A 201 -0.09 -8.50 -12.70
C GLY A 201 0.50 -9.30 -11.52
N THR A 202 0.33 -8.81 -10.29
CA THR A 202 0.77 -9.51 -9.08
C THR A 202 -0.03 -10.81 -8.87
N TRP A 203 -1.34 -10.77 -9.09
CA TRP A 203 -2.20 -11.96 -9.03
C TRP A 203 -1.90 -12.95 -10.16
N LEU A 204 -1.62 -12.47 -11.38
CA LEU A 204 -1.22 -13.33 -12.50
C LEU A 204 0.08 -14.10 -12.21
N GLN A 205 0.96 -13.60 -11.34
CA GLN A 205 2.14 -14.33 -10.88
C GLN A 205 1.84 -15.30 -9.73
N ALA A 206 0.95 -14.94 -8.81
CA ALA A 206 0.64 -15.76 -7.64
C ALA A 206 -0.30 -16.93 -7.96
N CYS A 207 -1.38 -16.66 -8.70
CA CYS A 207 -2.48 -17.61 -8.96
C CYS A 207 -2.03 -18.93 -9.59
N PRO A 208 -1.17 -18.96 -10.64
CA PRO A 208 -0.73 -20.21 -11.23
C PRO A 208 -0.02 -21.10 -10.21
N ARG A 209 0.86 -20.53 -9.37
CA ARG A 209 1.55 -21.31 -8.34
C ARG A 209 0.59 -21.83 -7.27
N VAL A 210 -0.37 -21.02 -6.84
CA VAL A 210 -1.41 -21.43 -5.89
C VAL A 210 -2.23 -22.60 -6.44
N LEU A 211 -2.60 -22.55 -7.72
CA LEU A 211 -3.37 -23.62 -8.36
C LEU A 211 -2.59 -24.94 -8.40
N GLU A 212 -1.30 -24.92 -8.75
CA GLU A 212 -0.44 -26.11 -8.71
C GLU A 212 -0.29 -26.68 -7.30
N LEU A 213 -0.12 -25.82 -6.30
CA LEU A 213 -0.01 -26.25 -4.91
C LEU A 213 -1.32 -26.88 -4.42
N ILE A 214 -2.48 -26.36 -4.83
CA ILE A 214 -3.78 -26.97 -4.53
C ILE A 214 -3.88 -28.36 -5.17
N LYS A 215 -3.49 -28.52 -6.43
CA LYS A 215 -3.44 -29.82 -7.12
C LYS A 215 -2.56 -30.83 -6.37
N GLN A 216 -1.39 -30.40 -5.92
CA GLN A 216 -0.45 -31.29 -5.23
C GLN A 216 -0.92 -31.66 -3.82
N VAL A 217 -1.38 -30.68 -3.04
CA VAL A 217 -1.75 -30.89 -1.64
C VAL A 217 -3.07 -31.65 -1.50
N TYR A 218 -4.08 -31.31 -2.31
CA TYR A 218 -5.43 -31.86 -2.15
C TYR A 218 -5.76 -33.00 -3.12
N TYR A 219 -5.11 -33.04 -4.30
CA TYR A 219 -5.40 -34.04 -5.33
C TYR A 219 -4.25 -35.02 -5.58
N GLY A 220 -3.13 -34.90 -4.85
CA GLY A 220 -2.00 -35.83 -4.93
C GLY A 220 -1.26 -35.85 -6.27
N LYS A 221 -1.45 -34.82 -7.11
CA LYS A 221 -0.80 -34.71 -8.42
C LYS A 221 0.61 -34.13 -8.29
N PRO A 222 1.57 -34.51 -9.15
CA PRO A 222 2.88 -33.86 -9.15
C PRO A 222 2.72 -32.37 -9.48
N ALA A 223 3.39 -31.48 -8.73
CA ALA A 223 3.43 -30.05 -9.04
C ALA A 223 4.64 -29.73 -9.90
N THR A 224 4.43 -28.84 -10.87
CA THR A 224 5.52 -28.21 -11.59
C THR A 224 6.36 -27.33 -10.64
N ALA A 225 7.69 -27.30 -10.81
CA ALA A 225 8.57 -26.49 -9.97
C ALA A 225 8.24 -24.97 -10.10
N PRO A 226 8.38 -24.15 -9.04
CA PRO A 226 8.02 -22.72 -9.07
C PRO A 226 8.64 -21.94 -10.24
N ALA A 227 9.88 -22.28 -10.61
CA ALA A 227 10.59 -21.60 -11.70
C ALA A 227 9.99 -21.87 -13.09
N VAL A 228 9.44 -23.06 -13.31
CA VAL A 228 8.83 -23.43 -14.59
C VAL A 228 7.43 -22.82 -14.71
N VAL A 229 6.70 -22.74 -13.61
CA VAL A 229 5.39 -22.07 -13.53
C VAL A 229 5.46 -20.59 -13.92
N LEU A 230 6.53 -19.90 -13.52
CA LEU A 230 6.76 -18.49 -13.88
C LEU A 230 7.03 -18.27 -15.37
N ASN A 231 7.66 -19.25 -16.03
CA ASN A 231 8.04 -19.14 -17.44
C ASN A 231 6.91 -19.54 -18.40
N GLU A 232 6.02 -20.45 -17.97
CA GLU A 232 4.95 -21.01 -18.81
C GLU A 232 3.61 -21.09 -18.03
N PRO A 233 3.05 -19.94 -17.59
CA PRO A 233 1.89 -19.90 -16.70
C PRO A 233 0.62 -20.50 -17.31
N GLU A 234 0.46 -20.46 -18.63
CA GLU A 234 -0.69 -21.04 -19.34
C GLU A 234 -0.73 -22.57 -19.27
N LYS A 235 0.42 -23.24 -19.14
CA LYS A 235 0.49 -24.71 -19.03
C LYS A 235 -0.13 -25.22 -17.73
N VAL A 236 -0.14 -24.39 -16.70
CA VAL A 236 -0.74 -24.66 -15.38
C VAL A 236 -2.27 -24.77 -15.45
N THR A 237 -2.91 -24.12 -16.42
CA THR A 237 -4.37 -24.14 -16.57
C THR A 237 -4.90 -25.40 -17.25
N LYS A 238 -4.04 -26.13 -17.95
CA LYS A 238 -4.41 -27.38 -18.62
C LYS A 238 -4.46 -28.50 -17.59
N MET A 239 -5.66 -29.03 -17.35
CA MET A 239 -5.90 -30.12 -16.40
C MET A 239 -5.17 -31.43 -16.80
N GLU A 240 -4.81 -31.53 -18.08
CA GLU A 240 -4.12 -32.65 -18.74
C GLU A 240 -2.59 -32.64 -18.53
N LEU A 241 -1.97 -31.51 -18.17
CA LEU A 241 -0.50 -31.42 -17.94
C LEU A 241 -0.07 -31.87 -16.54
N CYS A 242 -0.91 -32.64 -15.85
CA CYS A 242 -0.50 -33.48 -14.73
C CYS A 242 -0.10 -34.87 -15.21
N GLU A 243 0.54 -34.96 -16.37
CA GLU A 243 1.22 -36.17 -16.81
C GLU A 243 2.70 -36.09 -16.38
N ILE A 244 3.17 -37.26 -15.94
CA ILE A 244 4.42 -37.56 -15.25
C ILE A 244 5.64 -37.01 -16.00
#